data_AF-A0A965KT76-F1
#
_entry.id   AF-A0A965KT76-F1
#
_cell.length_a   1.000
_cell.length_b   1.000
_cell.length_c   1.000
_cell.angle_alpha   90.00
_cell.angle_beta   90.00
_cell.angle_gamma   90.00
#
_symmetry.space_group_name_H-M   'P 1'
#
loop_
_entity.id
_entity.type
_entity.pdbx_description
1 polymer ?
#
loop_
_entity_poly.entity_id
_entity_poly.type
_entity_poly.pdbx_seq_one_letter_code
_entity_poly.pdbx_strand_id
1 'polypeptide(L)'
;MTRLVEIRKAKEIGRLVRASRESQHLSVQALAGLSGYSVNQMVNLENGNIYAFHENLDHFIELAVHSAEKMNVDPSVFGVKSNPSSNEPFSIEDSIPVFLQKMA
;
A
#
# COMPACT_ATOMS: atom_id res chain seq x y z
N MET A 1 -10.78 15.46 -6.10
CA MET A 1 -11.26 14.61 -7.21
C MET A 1 -10.24 13.50 -7.40
N THR A 2 -10.39 12.46 -6.59
CA THR A 2 -9.51 11.28 -6.59
C THR A 2 -9.54 10.61 -7.96
N ARG A 3 -8.36 10.36 -8.53
CA ARG A 3 -8.24 9.69 -9.83
C ARG A 3 -8.59 8.21 -9.65
N LEU A 4 -9.25 7.63 -10.66
CA LEU A 4 -9.64 6.22 -10.66
C LEU A 4 -8.46 5.25 -10.41
N VAL A 5 -7.25 5.69 -10.77
CA VAL A 5 -5.97 5.00 -10.51
C VAL A 5 -5.66 4.90 -9.01
N GLU A 6 -5.88 5.98 -8.25
CA GLU A 6 -5.60 6.05 -6.81
C GLU A 6 -6.57 5.15 -6.02
N ILE A 7 -7.85 5.11 -6.44
CA ILE A 7 -8.86 4.23 -5.86
C ILE A 7 -8.47 2.76 -6.08
N ARG A 8 -8.05 2.39 -7.29
CA ARG A 8 -7.59 1.03 -7.59
C ARG A 8 -6.37 0.64 -6.74
N LYS A 9 -5.40 1.56 -6.61
CA LYS A 9 -4.21 1.35 -5.78
C LYS A 9 -4.56 1.17 -4.31
N ALA A 10 -5.45 2.00 -3.75
CA ALA A 10 -5.91 1.86 -2.37
C ALA A 10 -6.63 0.52 -2.13
N LYS A 11 -7.45 0.05 -3.07
CA LYS A 11 -8.12 -1.26 -3.02
C LYS A 11 -7.14 -2.42 -3.04
N GLU A 12 -6.08 -2.31 -3.83
CA GLU A 12 -5.04 -3.32 -3.91
C GLU A 12 -4.24 -3.41 -2.61
N ILE A 13 -3.77 -2.27 -2.10
CA ILE A 13 -3.06 -2.18 -0.82
C ILE A 13 -3.92 -2.74 0.31
N GLY A 14 -5.18 -2.32 0.42
CA GLY A 14 -6.09 -2.79 1.48
C GLY A 14 -6.28 -4.31 1.49
N ARG A 15 -6.45 -4.90 0.29
CA ARG A 15 -6.55 -6.35 0.12
C ARG A 15 -5.27 -7.08 0.54
N LEU A 16 -4.11 -6.52 0.22
CA LEU A 16 -2.83 -7.10 0.62
C LEU A 16 -2.65 -7.03 2.13
N VAL A 17 -2.95 -5.88 2.76
CA VAL A 17 -2.86 -5.73 4.23
C VAL A 17 -3.76 -6.74 4.93
N ARG A 18 -4.99 -6.91 4.42
CA ARG A 18 -5.93 -7.91 4.91
C ARG A 18 -5.37 -9.34 4.77
N ALA A 19 -4.83 -9.69 3.60
CA ALA A 19 -4.26 -11.01 3.37
C ALA A 19 -3.07 -11.29 4.30
N SER A 20 -2.19 -10.32 4.49
CA SER A 20 -1.08 -10.40 5.44
C SER A 20 -1.56 -10.61 6.87
N ARG A 21 -2.55 -9.84 7.32
CA ARG A 21 -3.15 -10.01 8.65
C ARG A 21 -3.75 -11.41 8.83
N GLU A 22 -4.53 -11.87 7.85
CA GLU A 22 -5.20 -13.17 7.88
C GLU A 22 -4.19 -14.33 7.86
N SER A 23 -3.07 -14.19 7.13
CA SER A 23 -1.98 -15.19 7.13
C SER A 23 -1.28 -15.36 8.49
N GLN A 24 -1.34 -14.33 9.34
CA GLN A 24 -0.79 -14.35 10.70
C GLN A 24 -1.87 -14.66 11.75
N HIS A 25 -3.09 -15.00 11.33
CA HIS A 25 -4.23 -15.27 12.21
C HIS A 25 -4.56 -14.11 13.18
N LEU A 26 -4.21 -12.88 12.81
CA LEU A 26 -4.49 -11.69 13.61
C LEU A 26 -5.92 -11.20 13.38
N SER A 27 -6.61 -10.79 14.45
CA SER A 27 -7.88 -10.08 14.32
C SER A 27 -7.63 -8.63 13.92
N VAL A 28 -8.62 -7.98 13.30
CA VAL A 28 -8.54 -6.54 12.98
C VAL A 28 -8.30 -5.70 14.24
N GLN A 29 -8.90 -6.10 15.36
CA GLN A 29 -8.69 -5.45 16.66
C GLN A 29 -7.26 -5.60 17.18
N ALA A 30 -6.66 -6.79 17.00
CA ALA A 30 -5.26 -7.01 17.36
C ALA A 30 -4.32 -6.13 16.53
N LEU A 31 -4.53 -6.06 15.21
CA LEU A 31 -3.73 -5.20 14.33
C LEU A 31 -3.90 -3.71 14.66
N ALA A 32 -5.13 -3.28 14.95
CA ALA A 32 -5.42 -1.92 15.40
C ALA A 32 -4.66 -1.58 16.69
N GLY A 33 -4.67 -2.49 17.68
CA GLY A 33 -3.92 -2.35 18.93
C GLY A 33 -2.41 -2.30 18.72
N LEU A 34 -1.86 -3.16 17.86
CA LEU A 34 -0.42 -3.17 17.53
C LEU A 34 0.03 -1.91 16.80
N SER A 35 -0.84 -1.36 15.96
CA SER A 35 -0.54 -0.18 15.13
C SER A 35 -0.88 1.15 15.80
N GLY A 36 -1.51 1.14 16.98
CA GLY A 36 -1.95 2.36 17.66
C GLY A 36 -3.09 3.11 16.95
N TYR A 37 -3.75 2.47 15.98
CA TYR A 37 -4.87 3.05 15.22
C TYR A 37 -6.21 2.53 15.72
N SER A 38 -7.28 3.25 15.42
CA SER A 38 -8.62 2.76 15.71
C SER A 38 -8.99 1.56 14.84
N VAL A 39 -9.85 0.68 15.37
CA VAL A 39 -10.41 -0.45 14.61
C VAL A 39 -11.08 0.04 13.32
N ASN A 40 -11.78 1.18 13.38
CA ASN A 40 -12.43 1.77 12.22
C ASN A 40 -11.44 2.22 11.14
N GLN A 41 -10.30 2.81 11.51
CA GLN A 41 -9.25 3.16 10.56
C GLN A 41 -8.68 1.90 9.89
N MET A 42 -8.46 0.84 10.65
CA MET A 42 -7.95 -0.43 10.12
C MET A 42 -8.96 -1.11 9.16
N VAL A 43 -10.25 -1.09 9.49
CA VAL A 43 -11.31 -1.58 8.60
C VAL A 43 -11.35 -0.78 7.29
N ASN A 44 -11.24 0.55 7.37
CA ASN A 44 -11.23 1.40 6.18
C ASN A 44 -9.98 1.18 5.32
N LEU A 45 -8.82 0.94 5.95
CA LEU A 45 -7.59 0.55 5.27
C LEU A 45 -7.77 -0.77 4.52
N GLU A 46 -8.20 -1.83 5.20
CA GLU A 46 -8.37 -3.17 4.59
C GLU A 46 -9.41 -3.17 3.47
N ASN A 47 -10.44 -2.34 3.59
CA ASN A 47 -11.44 -2.15 2.54
C ASN A 47 -10.95 -1.29 1.38
N GLY A 48 -9.78 -0.67 1.47
CA GLY A 48 -9.26 0.28 0.48
C GLY A 48 -10.14 1.51 0.31
N ASN A 49 -10.75 1.99 1.40
CA ASN A 49 -11.66 3.12 1.40
C ASN A 49 -10.89 4.44 1.53
N ILE A 50 -10.34 4.94 0.42
CA ILE A 50 -9.56 6.19 0.40
C ILE A 50 -10.36 7.44 0.84
N TYR A 51 -11.69 7.41 0.71
CA TYR A 51 -12.55 8.52 1.14
C TYR A 51 -12.55 8.70 2.65
N ALA A 52 -12.35 7.62 3.42
CA ALA A 52 -12.20 7.70 4.88
C ALA A 52 -10.88 8.39 5.29
N PHE A 53 -9.95 8.58 4.35
CA PHE A 53 -8.67 9.25 4.53
C PHE A 53 -8.64 10.63 3.86
N HIS A 54 -9.81 11.26 3.69
CA HIS A 54 -9.95 12.58 3.05
C HIS A 54 -9.38 12.63 1.63
N GLU A 55 -9.50 11.53 0.87
CA GLU A 55 -8.92 11.38 -0.47
C GLU A 55 -7.38 11.49 -0.51
N ASN A 56 -6.70 11.42 0.64
CA ASN A 56 -5.25 11.51 0.72
C ASN A 56 -4.61 10.11 0.62
N LEU A 57 -4.05 9.81 -0.54
CA LEU A 57 -3.38 8.53 -0.80
C LEU A 57 -2.10 8.37 0.01
N ASP A 58 -1.36 9.44 0.28
CA ASP A 58 -0.09 9.36 1.02
C ASP A 58 -0.34 8.95 2.47
N HIS A 59 -1.36 9.54 3.11
CA HIS A 59 -1.76 9.17 4.47
C HIS A 59 -2.31 7.73 4.54
N PHE A 60 -3.02 7.28 3.49
CA PHE A 60 -3.47 5.89 3.36
C PHE A 60 -2.27 4.93 3.26
N ILE A 61 -1.27 5.29 2.46
CA ILE A 61 -0.04 4.52 2.26
C ILE A 61 0.80 4.47 3.54
N GLU A 62 0.95 5.58 4.24
CA GLU A 62 1.69 5.67 5.51
C GLU A 62 1.09 4.72 6.56
N LEU A 63 -0.24 4.71 6.68
CA LEU A 63 -0.91 3.79 7.59
C LEU A 63 -0.73 2.32 7.17
N ALA A 64 -0.74 2.03 5.87
CA ALA A 64 -0.45 0.69 5.34
C ALA A 64 0.98 0.24 5.69
N VAL A 65 1.98 1.10 5.46
CA VAL A 65 3.39 0.82 5.77
C VAL A 65 3.58 0.60 7.27
N HIS A 66 3.01 1.47 8.11
CA HIS A 66 3.10 1.30 9.56
C HIS A 66 2.46 -0.02 10.01
N SER A 67 1.32 -0.40 9.43
CA SER A 67 0.69 -1.70 9.72
C SER A 67 1.55 -2.89 9.29
N ALA A 68 2.25 -2.77 8.15
CA ALA A 68 3.18 -3.78 7.64
C ALA A 68 4.36 -3.99 8.59
N GLU A 69 4.97 -2.90 9.06
CA GLU A 69 6.08 -2.93 10.01
C GLU A 69 5.67 -3.64 11.31
N LYS A 70 4.47 -3.37 11.82
CA LYS A 70 3.96 -4.04 13.03
C LYS A 70 3.64 -5.51 12.82
N MET A 71 3.29 -5.91 11.61
CA MET A 71 3.12 -7.32 11.22
C MET A 71 4.46 -7.98 10.84
N ASN A 72 5.60 -7.29 10.89
CA ASN A 72 6.88 -7.76 10.35
C ASN A 72 6.78 -8.23 8.88
N VAL A 73 5.94 -7.57 8.09
CA VAL A 73 5.80 -7.81 6.65
C VAL A 73 6.59 -6.74 5.91
N ASP A 74 7.31 -7.14 4.86
CA ASP A 74 8.02 -6.19 4.01
C ASP A 74 7.03 -5.21 3.35
N PRO A 75 7.17 -3.88 3.59
CA PRO A 75 6.32 -2.87 2.97
C PRO A 75 6.31 -2.92 1.44
N SER A 76 7.36 -3.46 0.83
CA SER A 76 7.47 -3.63 -0.63
C SER A 76 6.35 -4.51 -1.20
N VAL A 77 5.80 -5.43 -0.39
CA VAL A 77 4.69 -6.32 -0.76
C VAL A 77 3.43 -5.53 -1.11
N PHE A 78 3.24 -4.34 -0.52
CA PHE A 78 2.06 -3.50 -0.79
C PHE A 78 2.21 -2.63 -2.04
N GLY A 79 3.28 -2.81 -2.83
CA GLY A 79 3.60 -1.91 -3.95
C GLY A 79 3.93 -0.49 -3.49
N VAL A 80 4.17 -0.32 -2.20
CA VAL A 80 4.66 0.90 -1.59
C VAL A 80 6.16 0.73 -1.45
N LYS A 81 6.92 1.34 -2.34
CA LYS A 81 8.31 1.64 -2.01
C LYS A 81 8.25 2.56 -0.79
N SER A 82 8.53 2.03 0.40
CA SER A 82 9.02 2.91 1.46
C SER A 82 10.16 3.68 0.81
N ASN A 83 10.11 5.00 0.84
CA ASN A 83 11.23 5.81 0.39
C ASN A 83 12.14 6.01 1.61
N PRO A 84 13.15 5.17 1.88
CA PRO A 84 14.38 5.72 2.38
C PRO A 84 15.07 6.33 1.16
N SER A 85 14.95 7.65 1.02
CA SER A 85 15.88 8.50 0.24
C SER A 85 16.77 7.74 -0.76
N SER A 86 16.27 7.47 -1.96
CA SER A 86 17.11 6.97 -3.04
C SER A 86 16.65 7.62 -4.35
N ASN A 87 17.41 8.64 -4.75
CA ASN A 87 17.40 9.23 -6.08
C ASN A 87 17.91 8.19 -7.10
N GLU A 88 17.14 7.15 -7.40
CA GLU A 88 17.39 6.35 -8.58
C GLU A 88 16.43 6.81 -9.68
N PRO A 89 16.95 7.40 -10.79
CA PRO A 89 16.11 7.82 -11.89
C PRO A 89 15.46 6.58 -12.50
N PHE A 90 14.13 6.57 -12.54
CA PHE A 90 13.37 5.56 -13.25
C PHE A 90 13.75 5.65 -14.74
N SER A 91 14.53 4.68 -15.25
CA SER A 91 14.94 4.67 -16.65
C SER A 91 13.75 4.31 -17.51
N ILE A 92 13.30 5.25 -18.34
CA ILE A 92 12.16 5.08 -19.25
C ILE A 92 12.42 3.91 -20.22
N GLU A 93 13.69 3.63 -20.53
CA GLU A 93 14.15 2.56 -21.42
C GLU A 93 13.73 1.16 -20.92
N ASP A 94 13.70 0.95 -19.60
CA ASP A 94 13.31 -0.33 -18.97
C ASP A 94 11.79 -0.57 -18.98
N SER A 95 11.01 0.49 -19.23
CA SER A 95 9.55 0.43 -19.30
C SER A 95 9.02 0.25 -20.72
N ILE A 96 9.89 0.27 -21.73
CA ILE A 96 9.50 0.04 -23.12
C ILE A 96 9.40 -1.47 -23.34
N PRO A 97 8.21 -2.00 -23.71
CA PRO A 97 8.05 -3.41 -24.05
C PRO A 97 9.06 -3.84 -25.11
N VAL A 98 9.64 -5.03 -24.95
CA VAL A 98 10.75 -5.56 -25.77
C VAL A 98 10.50 -5.46 -27.29
N PHE A 99 9.24 -5.57 -27.73
CA PHE A 99 8.88 -5.49 -29.15
C PHE A 99 8.92 -4.08 -29.75
N LEU A 100 8.92 -3.02 -28.92
CA LEU A 100 9.08 -1.62 -29.33
C LEU A 100 10.54 -1.15 -29.22
N GLN A 101 11.41 -1.94 -28.59
CA GLN A 101 12.84 -1.63 -28.53
C GLN A 101 13.43 -1.81 -29.93
N LYS A 102 13.91 -0.71 -30.51
CA LYS A 102 14.55 -0.71 -31.82
C LYS A 102 15.88 -1.47 -31.70
N MET A 103 15.97 -2.65 -32.30
CA MET A 103 17.24 -3.38 -32.39
C MET A 103 18.20 -2.55 -33.23
N ALA A 104 19.32 -2.14 -32.62
CA ALA A 104 20.46 -1.53 -33.31
C ALA A 104 21.37 -2.61 -33.90
#